data_AF-A0A7L0X5L9-F1
#
_entry.id   AF-A0A7L0X5L9-F1
#
_cell.length_a   1.000
_cell.length_b   1.000
_cell.length_c   1.000
_cell.angle_alpha   90.00
_cell.angle_beta   90.00
_cell.angle_gamma   90.00
#
_symmetry.space_group_name_H-M   'P 1'
#
loop_
_entity.id
_entity.type
_entity.pdbx_description
1 polymer ?
#
loop_
_entity_poly.entity_id
_entity_poly.type
_entity_poly.pdbx_seq_one_letter_code
_entity_poly.pdbx_strand_id
1 'polypeptide(L)'
;GVWSEPIPTCGEANCPVPRVQNGRIVSPRSAYSHQDTVTFECEPGFVLRGHRVVQCQPSNTWEPPVPVCTQGKCSHRALSINLPL
;
A
#
# COMPACT_ATOMS: atom_id res chain seq x y z
N GLY A 1 -16.09 -19.60 18.06
CA GLY A 1 -14.97 -18.74 17.65
C GLY A 1 -14.96 -18.68 16.15
N VAL A 2 -14.98 -17.48 15.57
CA VAL A 2 -14.81 -17.30 14.12
C VAL A 2 -13.32 -17.12 13.86
N TRP A 3 -12.72 -18.07 13.14
CA TRP A 3 -11.37 -17.96 12.63
C TRP A 3 -11.46 -17.20 11.30
N SER A 4 -10.97 -15.95 11.28
CA SER A 4 -10.97 -15.10 10.09
C SER A 4 -9.53 -14.94 9.59
N GLU A 5 -8.92 -16.03 9.16
CA GLU A 5 -7.70 -15.97 8.36
C GLU A 5 -7.99 -16.54 6.97
N PRO A 6 -7.71 -15.80 5.88
CA PRO A 6 -7.83 -16.33 4.54
C PRO A 6 -6.86 -17.51 4.39
N ILE A 7 -7.44 -18.66 4.07
CA ILE A 7 -6.79 -19.94 3.77
C ILE A 7 -5.59 -19.71 2.83
N PRO A 8 -4.35 -20.10 3.20
CA PRO A 8 -3.24 -20.03 2.28
C PRO A 8 -3.44 -21.10 1.20
N THR A 9 -3.74 -20.66 -0.01
CA THR A 9 -3.86 -21.53 -1.18
C THR A 9 -2.54 -22.22 -1.43
N CYS A 10 -2.52 -23.54 -1.24
CA CYS A 10 -1.40 -24.41 -1.58
C CYS A 10 -1.34 -24.54 -3.11
N GLY A 11 -0.68 -23.57 -3.74
CA GLY A 11 -0.49 -23.50 -5.18
C GLY A 11 0.45 -22.34 -5.45
N GLU A 12 1.73 -22.66 -5.59
CA GLU A 12 2.88 -21.81 -5.96
C GLU A 12 2.57 -20.30 -6.06
N ALA A 13 2.25 -19.68 -4.92
CA ALA A 13 2.12 -18.24 -4.83
C ALA A 13 3.51 -17.69 -5.03
N ASN A 14 3.73 -17.07 -6.18
CA ASN A 14 5.07 -16.68 -6.57
C ASN A 14 5.51 -15.46 -5.74
N CYS A 15 4.65 -14.45 -5.59
CA CYS A 15 4.96 -13.34 -4.67
C CYS A 15 4.20 -13.43 -3.36
N PRO A 16 4.85 -13.12 -2.22
CA PRO A 16 4.16 -13.04 -0.94
C PRO A 16 3.12 -11.92 -0.97
N VAL A 17 2.02 -12.07 -0.22
CA VAL A 17 1.01 -11.02 -0.08
C VAL A 17 1.67 -9.77 0.52
N PRO A 18 1.73 -8.65 -0.21
CA PRO A 18 2.43 -7.47 0.27
C PRO A 18 1.68 -6.82 1.42
N ARG A 19 2.41 -6.20 2.34
CA ARG A 19 1.85 -5.47 3.48
C ARG A 19 2.28 -4.00 3.41
N VAL A 20 1.33 -3.10 3.58
CA VAL A 20 1.56 -1.65 3.65
C VAL A 20 1.05 -1.14 4.99
N GLN A 21 1.83 -0.29 5.67
CA GLN A 21 1.40 0.36 6.91
C GLN A 21 0.65 1.65 6.59
N ASN A 22 -0.42 1.97 7.35
CA ASN A 22 -1.26 3.16 7.16
C ASN A 22 -1.83 3.29 5.73
N GLY A 23 -2.13 2.14 5.14
CA GLY A 23 -2.63 2.02 3.78
C GLY A 23 -3.30 0.66 3.58
N ARG A 24 -3.86 0.49 2.38
CA ARG A 24 -4.55 -0.72 1.95
C ARG A 24 -4.16 -1.08 0.52
N ILE A 25 -4.40 -2.35 0.18
CA ILE A 25 -4.41 -2.81 -1.20
C ILE A 25 -5.83 -2.58 -1.75
N VAL A 26 -5.94 -1.98 -2.94
CA VAL A 26 -7.24 -1.66 -3.55
C VAL A 26 -8.04 -2.92 -3.91
N SER A 27 -7.37 -3.97 -4.37
CA SER A 27 -7.97 -5.26 -4.71
C SER A 27 -7.10 -6.41 -4.19
N PRO A 28 -7.20 -6.73 -2.88
CA PRO A 28 -6.37 -7.77 -2.29
C PRO A 28 -6.76 -9.15 -2.80
N ARG A 29 -5.77 -9.96 -3.13
CA ARG A 29 -5.91 -11.38 -3.47
C ARG A 29 -5.24 -12.24 -2.40
N SER A 30 -5.64 -13.50 -2.30
CA SER A 30 -5.01 -14.49 -1.42
C SER A 30 -3.63 -14.95 -1.92
N ALA A 31 -3.38 -14.84 -3.21
CA ALA A 31 -2.12 -15.19 -3.86
C ALA A 31 -1.87 -14.31 -5.10
N TYR A 32 -0.59 -14.15 -5.46
CA TYR A 32 -0.14 -13.39 -6.63
C TYR A 32 0.84 -14.22 -7.46
N SER A 33 0.65 -14.22 -8.77
CA SER A 33 1.51 -14.88 -9.76
C SER A 33 2.51 -13.89 -10.37
N HIS A 34 3.54 -14.38 -11.05
CA HIS A 34 4.42 -13.52 -11.83
C HIS A 34 3.63 -12.63 -12.79
N GLN A 35 4.09 -11.40 -12.95
CA GLN A 35 3.45 -10.34 -13.73
C GLN A 35 2.16 -9.76 -13.15
N ASP A 36 1.60 -10.31 -12.05
CA ASP A 36 0.47 -9.69 -11.35
C ASP A 36 0.88 -8.32 -10.81
N THR A 37 -0.06 -7.38 -10.83
CA THR A 37 0.14 -6.03 -10.29
C THR A 37 -0.75 -5.78 -9.10
N VAL A 38 -0.23 -5.01 -8.15
CA VAL A 38 -0.93 -4.63 -6.92
C VAL A 38 -0.94 -3.12 -6.81
N THR A 39 -2.13 -2.57 -6.56
CA THR A 39 -2.33 -1.13 -6.38
C THR A 39 -2.52 -0.82 -4.90
N PHE A 40 -1.74 0.13 -4.39
CA PHE A 40 -1.83 0.61 -3.01
C PHE A 40 -2.53 1.96 -2.92
N GLU A 41 -3.18 2.15 -1.78
CA GLU A 41 -3.85 3.38 -1.42
C GLU A 41 -3.59 3.67 0.07
N CYS A 42 -3.22 4.91 0.39
CA CYS A 42 -2.97 5.30 1.78
C CYS A 42 -4.26 5.70 2.48
N GLU A 43 -4.29 5.51 3.80
CA GLU A 43 -5.39 6.00 4.62
C GLU A 43 -5.47 7.54 4.61
N PRO A 44 -6.65 8.12 4.90
CA PRO A 44 -6.81 9.57 4.96
C PRO A 44 -5.79 10.20 5.93
N GLY A 45 -5.12 11.27 5.47
CA GLY A 45 -4.07 11.94 6.23
C GLY A 45 -2.66 11.35 6.02
N PHE A 46 -2.52 10.26 5.27
CA PHE A 46 -1.23 9.72 4.84
C PHE A 46 -1.00 9.95 3.35
N VAL A 47 0.27 10.07 2.97
CA VAL A 47 0.73 10.30 1.61
C VAL A 47 1.61 9.14 1.18
N LEU A 48 1.32 8.60 -0.01
CA LEU A 48 2.05 7.49 -0.61
C LEU A 48 3.45 7.95 -1.04
N ARG A 49 4.48 7.28 -0.52
CA ARG A 49 5.88 7.46 -0.91
C ARG A 49 6.35 6.23 -1.67
N GLY A 50 6.84 6.46 -2.89
CA GLY A 50 7.21 5.40 -3.82
C GLY A 50 6.15 5.24 -4.91
N HIS A 51 5.99 3.99 -5.37
CA HIS A 51 5.12 3.68 -6.50
C HIS A 51 3.79 3.16 -6.04
N ARG A 52 2.71 3.72 -6.60
CA ARG A 52 1.34 3.29 -6.30
C ARG A 52 1.09 1.84 -6.73
N VAL A 53 1.69 1.44 -7.85
CA VAL A 53 1.52 0.12 -8.46
C VAL A 53 2.87 -0.58 -8.43
N VAL A 54 2.86 -1.83 -8.00
CA VAL A 54 4.01 -2.73 -8.02
C VAL A 54 3.66 -3.99 -8.79
N GLN A 55 4.68 -4.67 -9.34
CA GLN A 55 4.51 -5.89 -10.10
C GLN A 55 5.28 -7.05 -9.45
N CYS A 56 4.69 -8.24 -9.47
CA CYS A 56 5.35 -9.45 -9.04
C CYS A 56 6.35 -9.89 -10.10
N GLN A 57 7.62 -9.90 -9.75
CA GLN A 57 8.69 -10.31 -10.64
C GLN A 57 8.92 -11.83 -10.61
N PRO A 58 9.55 -12.39 -11.67
CA PRO A 58 9.96 -13.80 -11.71
C PRO A 58 10.89 -14.23 -10.57
N SER A 59 11.53 -13.27 -9.89
CA SER A 59 12.36 -13.46 -8.70
C SER A 59 11.57 -13.54 -7.41
N ASN A 60 10.23 -13.67 -7.47
CA ASN A 60 9.35 -13.74 -6.30
C ASN A 60 9.39 -12.45 -5.45
N THR A 61 9.76 -11.33 -6.06
CA THR A 61 9.89 -10.00 -5.44
C THR A 61 8.92 -9.00 -6.04
N TRP A 62 8.53 -8.00 -5.24
CA TRP A 62 7.73 -6.88 -5.71
C TRP A 62 8.63 -5.77 -6.24
N GLU A 63 8.45 -5.42 -7.51
CA GLU A 63 9.17 -4.33 -8.14
C GLU A 63 8.23 -3.39 -8.89
N PRO A 64 8.37 -2.07 -8.71
CA PRO A 64 9.20 -1.40 -7.69
C PRO A 64 8.83 -1.80 -6.24
N PRO A 65 9.70 -1.52 -5.24
CA PRO A 65 9.44 -1.93 -3.86
C PRO A 65 8.10 -1.42 -3.33
N VAL A 66 7.51 -2.19 -2.41
CA VAL A 66 6.23 -1.86 -1.76
C VAL A 66 6.29 -0.43 -1.18
N PRO A 67 5.33 0.44 -1.51
CA PRO A 67 5.36 1.84 -1.06
C PRO A 67 5.10 1.96 0.44
N VAL A 68 5.48 3.11 0.99
CA VAL A 68 5.21 3.45 2.39
C VAL A 68 4.24 4.61 2.45
N CYS A 69 3.20 4.50 3.28
CA CYS A 69 2.31 5.60 3.58
C CYS A 69 2.87 6.38 4.78
N THR A 70 3.38 7.58 4.51
CA THR A 70 3.91 8.47 5.54
C THR A 70 2.86 9.51 5.91
N GLN A 71 2.80 9.93 7.17
CA GLN A 71 1.87 10.98 7.58
C GLN A 71 2.06 12.20 6.68
N GLY A 72 0.97 12.61 6.01
CA GLY A 72 0.97 13.83 5.24
C GLY A 72 1.31 14.95 6.21
N LYS A 73 2.34 15.73 5.90
CA LYS A 73 2.50 17.00 6.60
C LYS A 73 1.22 17.76 6.33
N CYS A 74 0.47 18.06 7.38
CA CYS A 74 -0.57 19.06 7.29
C CYS A 74 0.12 20.28 6.69
N SER A 75 -0.20 20.64 5.44
CA SER A 75 -0.01 22.01 5.01
C SER A 75 -1.07 22.77 5.78
N HIS A 76 -0.78 23.00 7.06
CA HIS A 76 -1.13 24.25 7.66
C HIS A 76 -0.44 25.25 6.73
N ARG A 77 -1.14 25.64 5.65
CA ARG A 77 -0.99 27.00 5.14
C ARG A 77 -1.03 27.79 6.41
N ALA A 78 0.13 28.32 6.81
CA ALA A 78 0.19 29.28 7.89
C ALA A 78 -0.99 30.20 7.60
N LEU A 79 -2.00 30.20 8.47
CA LEU A 79 -3.00 31.23 8.43
C LEU A 79 -2.19 32.49 8.67
N SER A 80 -1.75 33.12 7.57
CA SER A 80 -1.32 34.51 7.56
C SER A 80 -2.57 35.29 7.90
N ILE A 81 -2.92 35.29 9.18
CA ILE A 81 -3.82 36.27 9.76
C ILE A 81 -3.05 37.57 9.59
N ASN A 82 -3.27 38.26 8.47
CA ASN A 82 -3.06 39.68 8.43
C ASN A 82 -4.04 40.25 9.45
N LEU A 83 -3.52 40.66 10.60
CA LEU A 83 -4.25 41.38 11.62
C LEU A 83 -4.32 42.85 11.15
N PRO A 84 -5.48 43.41 10.77
CA PRO A 84 -5.69 44.86 10.78
C PRO A 84 -6.01 45.25 12.24
N LEU A 85 -5.45 46.29 12.85
CA LEU A 85 -5.21 47.66 12.41
C LEU A 85 -3.89 48.19 13.01
#